data_AF-A0A950EGP4-F1
#
_entry.id   AF-A0A950EGP4-F1
#
_cell.length_a   1.000
_cell.length_b   1.000
_cell.length_c   1.000
_cell.angle_alpha   90.00
_cell.angle_beta   90.00
_cell.angle_gamma   90.00
#
_symmetry.space_group_name_H-M   'P 1'
#
loop_
_entity.id
_entity.type
_entity.pdbx_description
1 polymer ?
#
loop_
_entity_poly.entity_id
_entity_poly.type
_entity_poly.pdbx_seq_one_letter_code
_entity_poly.pdbx_strand_id
1 'polypeptide(L)'
;MTHTYTLTLSRDERRAFDWLGDRYGTGEPIAIILRGCLPDDAEWSRPGDITFQIPEHEAWLIAERAWDEGDLWPCFAPGLASKMTAFTSSLV
;
A
#
# COMPACT_ATOMS: atom_id res chain seq x y z
N MET A 1 -0.25 2.14 -22.77
CA MET A 1 -0.65 0.99 -21.94
C MET A 1 -0.35 1.40 -20.52
N THR A 2 -1.37 1.52 -19.67
CA THR A 2 -1.18 1.86 -18.25
C THR A 2 -0.54 0.66 -17.56
N HIS A 3 0.64 0.82 -16.95
CA HIS A 3 1.23 -0.26 -16.17
C HIS A 3 0.40 -0.52 -14.90
N THR A 4 0.44 -1.74 -14.39
CA THR A 4 -0.26 -2.14 -13.16
C THR A 4 0.73 -2.91 -12.29
N TYR A 5 0.72 -2.61 -11.00
CA TYR A 5 1.60 -3.20 -10.01
C TYR A 5 0.81 -4.09 -9.06
N THR A 6 1.44 -5.15 -8.58
CA THR A 6 0.79 -6.09 -7.68
C THR A 6 1.34 -5.94 -6.27
N LEU A 7 0.45 -5.83 -5.28
CA LEU A 7 0.80 -5.86 -3.86
C LEU A 7 -0.08 -6.90 -3.17
N THR A 8 0.52 -7.84 -2.45
CA THR A 8 -0.24 -8.84 -1.68
C THR A 8 -0.09 -8.58 -0.19
N LEU A 9 -1.21 -8.26 0.46
CA LEU A 9 -1.27 -7.98 1.89
C LEU A 9 -2.12 -9.04 2.59
N SER A 10 -1.68 -9.46 3.78
CA SER A 10 -2.48 -10.23 4.71
C SER A 10 -3.50 -9.34 5.44
N ARG A 11 -4.43 -9.96 6.17
CA ARG A 11 -5.40 -9.22 6.98
C ARG A 11 -4.73 -8.30 8.01
N ASP A 12 -3.71 -8.78 8.69
CA ASP A 12 -3.03 -7.98 9.72
C ASP A 12 -2.21 -6.85 9.11
N GLU A 13 -1.61 -7.08 7.94
CA GLU A 13 -0.93 -6.04 7.18
C GLU A 13 -1.91 -4.95 6.73
N ARG A 14 -3.09 -5.32 6.21
CA ARG A 14 -4.16 -4.35 5.90
C ARG A 14 -4.58 -3.55 7.12
N ARG A 15 -4.78 -4.20 8.27
CA ARG A 15 -5.11 -3.49 9.53
C ARG A 15 -4.03 -2.50 9.95
N ALA A 16 -2.76 -2.73 9.63
CA ALA A 16 -1.70 -1.77 9.93
C ALA A 16 -1.93 -0.42 9.22
N PHE A 17 -2.50 -0.43 8.00
CA PHE A 17 -2.87 0.80 7.29
C PHE A 17 -4.05 1.52 7.94
N ASP A 18 -5.00 0.80 8.54
CA ASP A 18 -6.14 1.42 9.26
C ASP A 18 -5.69 2.21 10.49
N TRP A 19 -4.61 1.76 11.16
CA TRP A 19 -4.02 2.44 12.31
C TRP A 19 -3.17 3.65 11.93
N LEU A 20 -2.82 3.78 10.65
CA LEU A 20 -1.81 4.71 10.22
C LEU A 20 -2.36 6.10 9.92
N GLY A 21 -3.62 6.21 9.51
CA GLY A 21 -4.25 7.48 9.15
C GLY A 21 -3.41 8.26 8.14
N ASP A 22 -3.11 9.52 8.45
CA ASP A 22 -2.31 10.44 7.62
C ASP A 22 -0.81 10.44 7.96
N ARG A 23 -0.28 9.39 8.60
CA ARG A 23 1.12 9.40 9.05
C ARG A 23 2.17 9.31 7.94
N TYR A 24 1.79 8.93 6.71
CA TYR A 24 2.68 8.99 5.55
C TYR A 24 2.22 10.13 4.63
N GLY A 25 2.82 11.32 4.83
CA GLY A 25 2.60 12.55 4.05
C GLY A 25 1.27 13.29 4.29
N THR A 26 1.17 14.52 3.79
CA THR A 26 -0.08 15.31 3.81
C THR A 26 -0.89 15.06 2.54
N GLY A 27 -1.92 14.22 2.61
CA GLY A 27 -2.80 13.92 1.47
C GLY A 27 -3.70 12.73 1.76
N GLU A 28 -4.27 12.12 0.72
CA GLU A 28 -5.12 10.94 0.90
C GLU A 28 -4.32 9.77 1.54
N PRO A 29 -4.82 9.17 2.65
CA PRO A 29 -4.22 7.99 3.26
C PRO A 29 -3.95 6.86 2.27
N ILE A 30 -2.80 6.20 2.40
CA ILE A 30 -2.47 4.99 1.62
C ILE A 30 -3.58 3.92 1.75
N ALA A 31 -4.24 3.84 2.91
CA ALA A 31 -5.39 2.95 3.11
C ALA A 31 -6.55 3.23 2.15
N ILE A 32 -6.81 4.50 1.81
CA ILE A 32 -7.89 4.87 0.90
C ILE A 32 -7.52 4.50 -0.54
N ILE A 33 -6.30 4.80 -0.97
CA ILE A 33 -5.76 4.37 -2.28
C ILE A 33 -5.89 2.85 -2.44
N LEU A 34 -5.42 2.08 -1.45
CA LEU A 34 -5.50 0.61 -1.48
C LEU A 34 -6.94 0.09 -1.50
N ARG A 35 -7.87 0.75 -0.80
CA ARG A 35 -9.29 0.40 -0.83
C ARG A 35 -9.92 0.69 -2.20
N GLY A 36 -9.48 1.73 -2.89
CA GLY A 36 -9.87 2.00 -4.29
C GLY A 36 -9.37 0.94 -5.27
N CYS A 37 -8.30 0.20 -4.90
CA CYS A 37 -7.72 -0.88 -5.69
C CYS A 37 -8.20 -2.29 -5.25
N LEU A 38 -9.24 -2.38 -4.42
CA LEU A 38 -9.80 -3.67 -4.01
C LEU A 38 -10.39 -4.41 -5.23
N PRO A 39 -10.17 -5.73 -5.35
CA PRO A 39 -10.94 -6.54 -6.27
C PRO A 39 -12.44 -6.44 -6.00
N ASP A 40 -13.28 -6.48 -7.05
CA ASP A 40 -14.74 -6.31 -6.95
C ASP A 40 -15.42 -7.30 -5.98
N ASP A 41 -14.82 -8.48 -5.78
CA ASP A 41 -15.30 -9.55 -4.89
C ASP A 41 -14.60 -9.57 -3.51
N ALA A 42 -13.80 -8.55 -3.21
CA ALA A 42 -13.00 -8.49 -1.99
C ALA A 42 -13.46 -7.39 -1.04
N GLU A 43 -13.69 -7.77 0.22
CA GLU A 43 -13.86 -6.82 1.31
C GLU A 43 -12.52 -6.58 2.02
N TRP A 44 -12.25 -5.32 2.40
CA TRP A 44 -11.05 -4.94 3.16
C TRP A 44 -10.81 -5.83 4.39
N SER A 45 -11.89 -6.11 5.13
CA SER A 45 -11.89 -6.90 6.36
C SER A 45 -11.85 -8.41 6.16
N ARG A 46 -11.93 -8.92 4.91
CA ARG A 46 -12.01 -10.36 4.65
C ARG A 46 -10.78 -11.08 5.22
N PRO A 47 -10.92 -12.33 5.69
CA PRO A 47 -9.78 -13.11 6.16
C PRO A 47 -8.81 -13.45 5.02
N GLY A 48 -7.54 -13.68 5.37
CA GLY A 48 -6.50 -14.09 4.43
C GLY A 48 -5.91 -12.96 3.58
N ASP A 49 -5.25 -13.35 2.51
CA ASP A 49 -4.49 -12.46 1.65
C ASP A 49 -5.36 -11.82 0.57
N ILE A 50 -5.06 -10.56 0.24
CA ILE A 50 -5.62 -9.84 -0.90
C ILE A 50 -4.47 -9.39 -1.77
N THR A 51 -4.55 -9.72 -3.06
CA THR A 51 -3.66 -9.19 -4.08
C THR A 51 -4.35 -8.02 -4.76
N PHE A 52 -3.80 -6.82 -4.59
CA PHE A 52 -4.25 -5.59 -5.21
C PHE A 52 -3.65 -5.47 -6.61
N GLN A 53 -4.46 -5.00 -7.56
CA GLN A 53 -4.00 -4.55 -8.87
C GLN A 53 -3.98 -3.02 -8.84
N ILE A 54 -2.81 -2.45 -8.59
CA ILE A 54 -2.64 -1.02 -8.35
C ILE A 54 -2.25 -0.36 -9.67
N PRO A 55 -3.08 0.53 -10.23
CA PRO A 55 -2.71 1.30 -11.42
C PRO A 55 -1.43 2.11 -11.18
N GLU A 56 -0.62 2.29 -12.21
CA GLU A 56 0.66 3.01 -12.13
C GLU A 56 0.57 4.37 -11.41
N HIS A 57 -0.45 5.19 -11.72
CA HIS A 57 -0.62 6.50 -11.07
C HIS A 57 -0.83 6.40 -9.55
N GLU A 58 -1.58 5.40 -9.08
CA GLU A 58 -1.77 5.15 -7.65
C GLU A 58 -0.50 4.58 -7.00
N ALA A 59 0.25 3.76 -7.72
CA ALA A 59 1.51 3.22 -7.24
C ALA A 59 2.56 4.32 -7.02
N TRP A 60 2.63 5.30 -7.94
CA TRP A 60 3.47 6.49 -7.77
C TRP A 60 3.04 7.34 -6.58
N LEU A 61 1.72 7.53 -6.36
CA LEU A 61 1.23 8.24 -5.18
C LEU A 61 1.65 7.54 -3.87
N ILE A 62 1.63 6.21 -3.81
CA ILE A 62 2.11 5.46 -2.64
C ILE A 62 3.62 5.67 -2.44
N ALA A 63 4.42 5.66 -3.52
CA ALA A 63 5.87 5.83 -3.46
C ALA A 63 6.28 7.24 -3.02
N GLU A 64 5.62 8.29 -3.53
CA GLU A 64 5.87 9.67 -3.09
C GLU A 64 5.71 9.83 -1.57
N ARG A 65 4.70 9.18 -0.98
CA ARG A 65 4.48 9.21 0.47
C ARG A 65 5.52 8.43 1.27
N ALA A 66 6.09 7.39 0.68
CA ALA A 66 7.21 6.66 1.27
C ALA A 66 8.48 7.51 1.27
N TRP A 67 8.73 8.21 0.16
CA TRP A 67 9.92 9.05 -0.05
C TRP A 67 9.97 10.28 0.84
N ASP A 68 8.81 10.89 1.13
CA ASP A 68 8.72 11.97 2.12
C ASP A 68 9.26 11.55 3.51
N GLU A 69 9.21 10.26 3.83
CA GLU A 69 9.67 9.65 5.08
C GLU A 69 10.95 8.80 4.89
N GLY A 70 11.64 8.95 3.76
CA GLY A 70 12.92 8.30 3.46
C GLY A 70 12.86 6.80 3.17
N ASP A 71 11.71 6.27 2.70
CA ASP A 71 11.47 4.83 2.42
C ASP A 71 11.58 3.91 3.64
N LEU A 72 11.55 4.46 4.86
CA LEU A 72 11.85 3.70 6.09
C LEU A 72 10.68 2.92 6.66
N TRP A 73 9.44 3.20 6.24
CA TRP A 73 8.20 2.58 6.75
C TRP A 73 8.19 2.33 8.29
N PRO A 74 8.58 3.30 9.13
CA PRO A 74 8.90 3.06 10.55
C PRO A 74 7.72 2.57 11.39
N CYS A 75 6.50 2.80 10.93
CA CYS A 75 5.29 2.35 11.62
C CYS A 75 4.86 0.91 11.25
N PHE A 76 5.55 0.28 10.29
CA PHE A 76 5.24 -1.08 9.86
C PHE A 76 6.15 -2.11 10.51
N ALA A 77 5.59 -3.29 10.78
CA ALA A 77 6.40 -4.44 11.15
C ALA A 77 7.41 -4.76 10.03
N PRO A 78 8.61 -5.29 10.34
CA PRO A 78 9.68 -5.48 9.37
C PRO A 78 9.27 -6.21 8.08
N GLY A 79 8.37 -7.19 8.18
CA GLY A 79 7.84 -7.92 7.03
C GLY A 79 7.02 -7.06 6.08
N LEU A 80 6.14 -6.21 6.63
CA LEU A 80 5.33 -5.28 5.83
C LEU A 80 6.20 -4.14 5.27
N ALA A 81 7.12 -3.59 6.06
CA ALA A 81 8.07 -2.59 5.59
C ALA A 81 8.86 -3.12 4.37
N SER A 82 9.38 -4.35 4.46
CA SER A 82 10.11 -4.99 3.35
C SER A 82 9.25 -5.17 2.10
N LYS A 83 7.96 -5.55 2.26
CA LYS A 83 7.02 -5.64 1.14
C LYS A 83 6.79 -4.29 0.47
N MET A 84 6.62 -3.24 1.28
CA MET A 84 6.38 -1.89 0.76
C MET A 84 7.60 -1.32 0.06
N THR A 85 8.81 -1.51 0.60
CA THR A 85 10.07 -1.15 -0.08
C THR A 85 10.24 -1.91 -1.39
N ALA A 86 9.93 -3.21 -1.41
CA ALA A 86 10.00 -4.00 -2.66
C ALA A 86 8.97 -3.51 -3.69
N PHE A 87 7.78 -3.14 -3.24
CA PHE A 87 6.74 -2.55 -4.10
C PHE A 87 7.20 -1.22 -4.70
N THR A 88 7.66 -0.25 -3.88
CA THR A 88 8.09 1.06 -4.39
C THR A 88 9.34 0.97 -5.27
N SER A 89 10.28 0.06 -4.94
CA SER A 89 11.47 -0.18 -5.77
C SER A 89 11.14 -0.76 -7.16
N SER A 90 9.97 -1.37 -7.34
CA SER A 90 9.55 -1.91 -8.63
C SER A 90 9.05 -0.85 -9.63
N LEU A 91 8.83 0.39 -9.17
CA LEU A 91 8.39 1.51 -9.99
C LEU A 91 9.52 2.18 -10.78
N VAL A 92 10.78 1.96 -10.38
CA VAL A 92 11.98 2.65 -10.88
C VAL A 92 12.79 1.80 -11.85
#